data_AF-A0AAV2R0Z2-F1
#
_entry.id   AF-A0AAV2R0Z2-F1
#
_cell.length_a   1.000
_cell.length_b   1.000
_cell.length_c   1.000
_cell.angle_alpha   90.00
_cell.angle_beta   90.00
_cell.angle_gamma   90.00
#
_symmetry.space_group_name_H-M   'P 1'
#
loop_
_entity.id
_entity.type
_entity.pdbx_description
1 polymer ?
#
loop_
_entity_poly.entity_id
_entity_poly.type
_entity_poly.pdbx_seq_one_letter_code
_entity_poly.pdbx_strand_id
1 'polypeptide(L)'
;MDLLMDINTNSSGNSRIELPELELPRFGGYLMDWPWFYDSFMYFIDKSTTLTTAEKFSYLLGLLEGEAKQAVSGFCLTEINYKKALEILKERFGRPERLKQYHISSLLQIEFPPHMDVNQYVSTISRILAHVRSLEALDVKGESAEPFLCTIILRRLPEDMLRVWSRGAADKECDLKYLMEFLNNEIRAQETFELFKKL
;
A
#
# COMPACT_ATOMS: atom_id res chain seq x y z
N MET A 1 -71.23 -0.07 -22.51
CA MET A 1 -70.65 0.66 -21.37
C MET A 1 -70.14 -0.40 -20.42
N ASP A 2 -68.85 -0.71 -20.51
CA ASP A 2 -68.07 -1.41 -19.48
C ASP A 2 -66.57 -1.31 -19.82
N LEU A 3 -65.81 -0.89 -18.80
CA LEU A 3 -64.44 -1.27 -18.40
C LEU A 3 -63.28 -1.33 -19.43
N LEU A 4 -62.23 -0.53 -19.23
CA LEU A 4 -60.95 -0.94 -18.57
C LEU A 4 -59.84 0.13 -18.71
N MET A 5 -59.15 0.33 -17.57
CA MET A 5 -57.71 0.57 -17.36
C MET A 5 -56.92 1.51 -18.27
N ASP A 6 -56.29 2.52 -17.65
CA ASP A 6 -54.88 2.82 -17.93
C ASP A 6 -54.08 2.74 -16.62
N ILE A 7 -53.28 1.68 -16.53
CA ILE A 7 -52.28 1.42 -15.51
C ILE A 7 -51.10 2.36 -15.82
N ASN A 8 -50.90 3.40 -15.02
CA ASN A 8 -49.67 4.18 -15.09
C ASN A 8 -48.52 3.33 -14.55
N THR A 9 -47.60 2.99 -15.44
CA THR A 9 -46.52 2.03 -15.23
C THR A 9 -45.37 2.66 -14.45
N ASN A 10 -45.02 1.99 -13.35
CA ASN A 10 -43.78 2.03 -12.57
C ASN A 10 -42.66 2.99 -13.05
N SER A 11 -42.47 4.09 -12.32
CA SER A 11 -41.14 4.67 -12.15
C SER A 11 -40.35 3.82 -11.16
N SER A 12 -39.72 2.75 -11.65
CA SER A 12 -38.67 2.06 -10.89
C SER A 12 -37.45 2.97 -10.82
N GLY A 13 -37.46 3.88 -9.84
CA GLY A 13 -36.30 4.66 -9.43
C GLY A 13 -35.24 3.71 -8.89
N ASN A 14 -34.41 3.17 -9.79
CA ASN A 14 -33.11 2.64 -9.42
C ASN A 14 -32.24 3.86 -9.03
N SER A 15 -32.40 4.32 -7.79
CA SER A 15 -31.39 5.14 -7.12
C SER A 15 -30.14 4.29 -6.92
N ARG A 16 -29.39 4.08 -8.00
CA ARG A 16 -27.99 3.70 -7.89
C ARG A 16 -27.34 4.83 -7.11
N ILE A 17 -26.93 4.53 -5.89
CA ILE A 17 -26.03 5.39 -5.13
C ILE A 17 -24.82 5.61 -6.05
N GLU A 18 -24.69 6.82 -6.59
CA GLU A 18 -23.49 7.22 -7.32
C GLU A 18 -22.38 7.29 -6.29
N LEU A 19 -21.50 6.29 -6.33
CA LEU A 19 -20.26 6.34 -5.57
C LEU A 19 -19.43 7.52 -6.10
N PRO A 20 -18.72 8.25 -5.24
CA PRO A 20 -17.82 9.29 -5.69
C PRO A 20 -16.86 8.70 -6.73
N GLU A 21 -16.61 9.46 -7.79
CA GLU A 21 -15.72 9.05 -8.87
C GLU A 21 -14.33 8.75 -8.28
N LEU A 22 -13.81 7.57 -8.59
CA LEU A 22 -12.52 7.15 -8.07
C LEU A 22 -11.41 7.98 -8.73
N GLU A 23 -10.77 8.86 -7.97
CA GLU A 23 -9.62 9.60 -8.47
C GLU A 23 -8.41 8.68 -8.65
N LEU A 24 -7.83 8.71 -9.85
CA LEU A 24 -6.63 7.93 -10.14
C LEU A 24 -5.39 8.55 -9.48
N PRO A 25 -4.45 7.70 -9.02
CA PRO A 25 -3.16 8.15 -8.51
C PRO A 25 -2.43 9.04 -9.50
N ARG A 26 -1.96 10.19 -9.01
CA ARG A 26 -0.90 10.96 -9.69
C ARG A 26 0.45 10.40 -9.29
N PHE A 27 1.43 10.48 -10.19
CA PHE A 27 2.76 9.92 -9.96
C PHE A 27 3.88 10.90 -10.30
N GLY A 28 4.59 11.35 -9.26
CA GLY A 28 5.69 12.31 -9.35
C GLY A 28 7.08 11.70 -9.55
N GLY A 29 7.21 10.38 -9.43
CA GLY A 29 8.50 9.67 -9.51
C GLY A 29 9.03 9.13 -8.17
N TYR A 30 8.29 9.30 -7.07
CA TYR A 30 8.70 8.71 -5.79
C TYR A 30 8.55 7.19 -5.83
N LEU A 31 9.63 6.49 -5.52
CA LEU A 31 9.73 5.02 -5.68
C LEU A 31 8.61 4.27 -4.94
N MET A 32 8.19 4.73 -3.75
CA MET A 32 7.17 4.04 -2.95
C MET A 32 5.76 4.17 -3.51
N ASP A 33 5.50 5.20 -4.32
CA ASP A 33 4.18 5.43 -4.92
C ASP A 33 4.01 4.60 -6.20
N TRP A 34 5.11 4.08 -6.75
CA TRP A 34 5.12 3.35 -8.01
C TRP A 34 4.17 2.14 -8.02
N PRO A 35 4.18 1.22 -7.04
CA PRO A 35 3.32 0.04 -7.09
C PRO A 35 1.83 0.42 -7.17
N TRP A 36 1.39 1.36 -6.31
CA TRP A 36 0.00 1.80 -6.28
C TRP A 36 -0.40 2.52 -7.57
N PHE A 37 0.46 3.41 -8.07
CA PHE A 37 0.22 4.09 -9.34
C PHE A 37 0.11 3.11 -10.51
N TYR A 38 1.12 2.24 -10.66
CA TYR A 38 1.22 1.33 -11.79
C TYR A 38 0.04 0.36 -11.81
N ASP A 39 -0.27 -0.28 -10.70
CA ASP A 39 -1.37 -1.25 -10.63
C ASP A 39 -2.72 -0.59 -10.91
N SER A 40 -2.95 0.60 -10.36
CA SER A 40 -4.19 1.36 -10.57
C SER A 40 -4.31 1.82 -12.04
N PHE A 41 -3.24 2.38 -12.61
CA PHE A 41 -3.24 2.79 -14.02
C PHE A 41 -3.48 1.61 -14.95
N MET A 42 -2.79 0.48 -14.71
CA MET A 42 -2.95 -0.72 -15.52
C MET A 42 -4.37 -1.28 -15.42
N TYR A 43 -4.98 -1.22 -14.24
CA TYR A 43 -6.33 -1.73 -14.02
C TYR A 43 -7.41 -0.85 -14.65
N PHE A 44 -7.41 0.46 -14.36
CA PHE A 44 -8.50 1.35 -14.76
C PHE A 44 -8.35 1.90 -16.18
N ILE A 45 -7.11 2.13 -16.65
CA ILE A 45 -6.85 2.77 -17.94
C ILE A 45 -6.33 1.78 -18.97
N ASP A 46 -5.24 1.07 -18.69
CA ASP A 46 -4.61 0.21 -19.71
C ASP A 46 -5.51 -0.94 -20.16
N LYS A 47 -6.18 -1.61 -19.21
CA LYS A 47 -7.12 -2.70 -19.48
C LYS A 47 -8.48 -2.24 -20.01
N SER A 48 -8.76 -0.94 -20.04
CA SER A 48 -10.02 -0.44 -20.58
C SER A 48 -10.16 -0.79 -22.07
N THR A 49 -11.29 -1.37 -22.45
CA THR A 49 -11.63 -1.70 -23.84
C THR A 49 -12.34 -0.56 -24.57
N THR A 50 -12.76 0.48 -23.83
CA THR A 50 -13.48 1.64 -24.38
C THR A 50 -12.53 2.77 -24.81
N LEU A 51 -11.32 2.81 -24.24
CA LEU A 51 -10.31 3.83 -24.54
C LEU A 51 -9.41 3.38 -25.70
N THR A 52 -9.20 4.27 -26.65
CA THR A 52 -8.15 4.15 -27.66
C THR A 52 -6.77 4.28 -27.03
N THR A 53 -5.74 3.81 -27.74
CA THR A 53 -4.36 3.93 -27.26
C THR A 53 -3.92 5.39 -27.07
N ALA A 54 -4.39 6.31 -27.94
CA ALA A 54 -4.08 7.73 -27.82
C ALA A 54 -4.72 8.37 -26.57
N GLU A 55 -5.95 7.96 -26.23
CA GLU A 55 -6.62 8.39 -24.99
C GLU A 55 -5.91 7.83 -23.76
N LYS A 56 -5.57 6.53 -23.75
CA LYS A 56 -4.77 5.92 -22.67
C LYS A 56 -3.45 6.65 -22.45
N PHE A 57 -2.76 7.00 -23.54
CA PHE A 57 -1.51 7.75 -23.43
C PHE A 57 -1.73 9.18 -22.93
N SER A 58 -2.81 9.83 -23.33
CA SER A 58 -3.17 11.16 -22.82
C SER A 58 -3.45 11.11 -21.31
N TYR A 59 -4.17 10.08 -20.83
CA TYR A 59 -4.37 9.83 -19.40
C TYR A 59 -3.05 9.60 -18.68
N LEU A 60 -2.17 8.75 -19.21
CA LEU A 60 -0.84 8.51 -18.64
C LEU A 60 -0.12 9.84 -18.44
N LEU A 61 0.03 10.65 -19.49
CA LEU A 61 0.73 11.94 -19.41
C LEU A 61 0.07 12.95 -18.46
N GLY A 62 -1.25 12.90 -18.30
CA GLY A 62 -2.01 13.76 -17.38
C GLY A 62 -1.87 13.40 -15.90
N LEU A 63 -1.59 12.13 -15.61
CA LEU A 63 -1.38 11.61 -14.25
C LEU A 63 0.09 11.66 -13.81
N LEU A 64 1.02 11.87 -14.74
CA LEU A 64 2.44 12.03 -14.43
C LEU A 64 2.79 13.46 -14.03
N GLU A 65 3.66 13.57 -13.04
CA GLU A 65 4.17 14.83 -12.51
C GLU A 65 5.69 14.74 -12.29
N GLY A 66 6.32 15.88 -11.98
CA GLY A 66 7.72 15.93 -11.58
C GLY A 66 8.68 15.15 -12.47
N GLU A 67 9.51 14.32 -11.85
CA GLU A 67 10.52 13.51 -12.53
C GLU A 67 9.92 12.45 -13.46
N ALA A 68 8.77 11.89 -13.09
CA ALA A 68 8.13 10.86 -13.90
C ALA A 68 7.62 11.44 -15.22
N LYS A 69 7.04 12.65 -15.19
CA LYS A 69 6.65 13.38 -16.40
C LYS A 69 7.86 13.75 -17.25
N GLN A 70 8.94 14.20 -16.62
CA GLN A 70 10.18 14.55 -17.32
C GLN A 70 10.79 13.32 -18.02
N ALA A 71 10.72 12.14 -17.39
CA ALA A 71 11.28 10.89 -17.92
C ALA A 71 10.70 10.48 -19.28
N VAL A 72 9.45 10.84 -19.56
CA VAL A 72 8.74 10.51 -20.81
C VAL A 72 8.44 11.74 -21.67
N SER A 73 9.10 12.87 -21.39
CA SER A 73 8.92 14.10 -22.16
C SER A 73 9.41 13.93 -23.62
N GLY A 74 8.76 14.64 -24.55
CA GLY A 74 9.14 14.64 -25.97
C GLY A 74 8.47 13.58 -26.84
N PHE A 75 7.63 12.71 -26.28
CA PHE A 75 6.85 11.75 -27.08
C PHE A 75 5.60 12.38 -27.71
N CYS A 76 5.39 12.11 -29.01
CA CYS A 76 4.11 12.36 -29.67
C CYS A 76 3.08 11.29 -29.29
N LEU A 77 1.79 11.66 -29.22
CA LEU A 77 0.66 10.76 -28.90
C LEU A 77 0.45 9.68 -29.98
N THR A 78 1.24 8.61 -29.92
CA THR A 78 1.17 7.45 -30.83
C THR A 78 1.23 6.16 -30.05
N GLU A 79 0.73 5.06 -30.63
CA GLU A 79 0.77 3.74 -29.96
C GLU A 79 2.19 3.27 -29.64
N ILE A 80 3.13 3.49 -30.58
CA ILE A 80 4.53 3.11 -30.38
C ILE A 80 5.13 3.86 -29.19
N ASN A 81 4.81 5.15 -29.07
CA ASN A 81 5.33 5.98 -27.99
C ASN A 81 4.63 5.71 -26.65
N TYR A 82 3.36 5.31 -26.64
CA TYR A 82 2.68 4.88 -25.42
C TYR A 82 3.40 3.70 -24.76
N LYS A 83 3.67 2.65 -25.54
CA LYS A 83 4.39 1.45 -25.07
C LYS A 83 5.79 1.80 -24.55
N LYS A 84 6.53 2.63 -25.31
CA LYS A 84 7.86 3.12 -24.89
C LYS A 84 7.82 3.96 -23.61
N ALA A 85 6.82 4.81 -23.45
CA ALA A 85 6.66 5.62 -22.24
C ALA A 85 6.43 4.74 -21.00
N LEU A 86 5.54 3.74 -21.09
CA LEU A 86 5.33 2.77 -20.01
C LEU A 86 6.59 1.97 -19.67
N GLU A 87 7.34 1.54 -20.69
CA GLU A 87 8.61 0.82 -20.51
C GLU A 87 9.63 1.68 -19.75
N ILE A 88 9.84 2.93 -20.17
CA ILE A 88 10.77 3.87 -19.50
C ILE A 88 10.36 4.10 -18.04
N LEU A 89 9.06 4.29 -17.77
CA LEU A 89 8.58 4.45 -16.40
C LEU A 89 8.85 3.19 -15.56
N LYS A 90 8.58 2.02 -16.12
CA LYS A 90 8.80 0.73 -15.43
C LYS A 90 10.29 0.48 -15.17
N GLU A 91 11.17 0.76 -16.13
CA GLU A 91 12.61 0.61 -15.94
C GLU A 91 13.16 1.58 -14.88
N ARG A 92 12.70 2.83 -14.90
CA ARG A 92 13.20 3.87 -14.00
C ARG A 92 12.66 3.73 -12.58
N PHE A 93 11.37 3.46 -12.43
CA PHE A 93 10.66 3.49 -11.16
C PHE A 93 10.19 2.11 -10.67
N GLY A 94 9.95 1.15 -11.57
CA GLY A 94 9.58 -0.23 -11.24
C GLY A 94 10.77 -1.12 -10.87
N ARG A 95 11.59 -0.69 -9.90
CA ARG A 95 12.82 -1.37 -9.50
C ARG A 95 12.62 -2.14 -8.17
N PRO A 96 12.17 -3.42 -8.21
CA PRO A 96 11.79 -4.16 -7.00
C PRO A 96 12.94 -4.31 -6.01
N GLU A 97 14.18 -4.51 -6.46
CA GLU A 97 15.34 -4.63 -5.57
C GLU A 97 15.62 -3.33 -4.79
N ARG A 98 15.34 -2.15 -5.37
CA ARG A 98 15.45 -0.88 -4.64
C ARG A 98 14.33 -0.72 -3.61
N LEU A 99 13.12 -1.17 -3.92
CA LEU A 99 12.01 -1.17 -2.97
C LEU A 99 12.30 -2.08 -1.78
N LYS A 100 12.80 -3.30 -2.03
CA LYS A 100 13.25 -4.23 -0.99
C LYS A 100 14.33 -3.60 -0.10
N GLN A 101 15.37 -3.03 -0.73
CA GLN A 101 16.45 -2.36 -0.02
C GLN A 101 15.93 -1.21 0.84
N TYR A 102 15.00 -0.40 0.33
CA TYR A 102 14.39 0.69 1.10
C TYR A 102 13.66 0.17 2.34
N HIS A 103 12.81 -0.86 2.21
CA HIS A 103 12.06 -1.39 3.35
C HIS A 103 12.98 -2.02 4.39
N ILE A 104 13.99 -2.78 3.98
CA ILE A 104 15.01 -3.34 4.88
C ILE A 104 15.78 -2.21 5.58
N SER A 105 16.23 -1.20 4.84
CA SER A 105 16.96 -0.06 5.42
C SER A 105 16.09 0.74 6.39
N SER A 106 14.82 0.93 6.06
CA SER A 106 13.86 1.61 6.93
C SER A 106 13.65 0.83 8.23
N LEU A 107 13.48 -0.51 8.16
CA LEU A 107 13.40 -1.37 9.34
C LEU A 107 14.66 -1.25 10.22
N LEU A 108 15.85 -1.27 9.63
CA LEU A 108 17.12 -1.13 10.36
C LEU A 108 17.24 0.23 11.09
N GLN A 109 16.58 1.27 10.59
CA GLN A 109 16.62 2.63 11.13
C GLN A 109 15.45 2.96 12.05
N ILE A 110 14.60 1.98 12.41
CA ILE A 110 13.50 2.23 13.34
C ILE A 110 14.04 2.56 14.73
N GLU A 111 13.52 3.64 15.28
CA GLU A 111 13.75 4.09 16.64
C GLU A 111 12.40 4.24 17.32
N PHE A 112 12.30 3.76 18.56
CA PHE A 112 11.10 3.93 19.36
C PHE A 112 11.16 5.24 20.15
N PRO A 113 10.06 5.99 20.20
CA PRO A 113 9.96 7.16 21.06
C PRO A 113 9.98 6.73 22.53
N PRO A 114 10.25 7.66 23.47
CA PRO A 114 10.03 7.42 24.89
C PRO A 114 8.58 6.97 25.16
N HIS A 115 8.40 6.02 26.09
CA HIS A 115 7.10 5.40 26.41
C HIS A 115 5.97 6.35 26.83
N MET A 116 6.26 7.63 27.07
CA MET A 116 5.24 8.62 27.41
C MET A 116 4.38 9.02 26.20
N ASP A 117 4.87 8.83 24.96
CA ASP A 117 4.11 9.12 23.75
C ASP A 117 3.53 7.85 23.12
N VAL A 118 2.35 7.46 23.60
CA VAL A 118 1.67 6.23 23.15
C VAL A 118 1.31 6.29 21.66
N ASN A 119 0.91 7.46 21.14
CA ASN A 119 0.55 7.59 19.73
C ASN A 119 1.74 7.36 18.81
N GLN A 120 2.91 7.95 19.14
CA GLN A 120 4.13 7.70 18.38
C GLN A 120 4.62 6.25 18.54
N TYR A 121 4.42 5.66 19.72
CA TYR A 121 4.77 4.25 19.97
C TYR A 121 3.96 3.31 19.07
N VAL A 122 2.63 3.46 19.05
CA VAL A 122 1.70 2.71 18.19
C VAL A 122 2.00 2.95 16.71
N SER A 123 2.29 4.19 16.33
CA SER A 123 2.69 4.55 14.96
C SER A 123 3.98 3.85 14.54
N THR A 124 4.95 3.72 15.45
CA THR A 124 6.22 3.03 15.21
C THR A 124 6.00 1.53 14.95
N ILE A 125 5.17 0.87 15.77
CA ILE A 125 4.79 -0.53 15.52
C ILE A 125 4.07 -0.67 14.19
N SER A 126 3.12 0.23 13.89
CA SER A 126 2.37 0.24 12.63
C SER A 126 3.28 0.37 11.40
N ARG A 127 4.36 1.15 11.51
CA ARG A 127 5.39 1.28 10.47
C ARG A 127 6.20 0.00 10.26
N ILE A 128 6.60 -0.69 11.33
CA ILE A 128 7.21 -2.03 11.24
C ILE A 128 6.29 -2.95 10.44
N LEU A 129 5.02 -3.01 10.85
CA LEU A 129 4.03 -3.88 10.23
C LEU A 129 3.84 -3.56 8.73
N ALA A 130 3.82 -2.28 8.37
CA ALA A 130 3.71 -1.84 6.99
C ALA A 130 4.92 -2.26 6.14
N HIS A 131 6.14 -2.10 6.64
CA HIS A 131 7.35 -2.50 5.92
C HIS A 131 7.41 -4.01 5.67
N VAL A 132 7.02 -4.83 6.65
CA VAL A 132 6.98 -6.29 6.47
C VAL A 132 5.94 -6.67 5.42
N ARG A 133 4.72 -6.11 5.46
CA ARG A 133 3.70 -6.35 4.42
C ARG A 133 4.19 -5.98 3.02
N SER A 134 4.88 -4.85 2.88
CA SER A 134 5.46 -4.45 1.59
C SER A 134 6.56 -5.41 1.12
N LEU A 135 7.38 -5.92 2.04
CA LEU A 135 8.40 -6.93 1.73
C LEU A 135 7.78 -8.26 1.30
N GLU A 136 6.72 -8.73 1.97
CA GLU A 136 5.96 -9.92 1.58
C GLU A 136 5.33 -9.78 0.18
N ALA A 137 4.80 -8.59 -0.14
CA ALA A 137 4.26 -8.28 -1.46
C ALA A 137 5.35 -8.25 -2.57
N LEU A 138 6.60 -8.00 -2.18
CA LEU A 138 7.79 -8.06 -3.05
C LEU A 138 8.47 -9.43 -3.05
N ASP A 139 7.78 -10.46 -2.54
CA ASP A 139 8.24 -11.86 -2.46
C ASP A 139 9.48 -12.07 -1.56
N VAL A 140 9.69 -11.16 -0.59
CA VAL A 140 10.69 -11.35 0.49
C VAL A 140 10.00 -12.05 1.66
N LYS A 141 9.75 -13.36 1.50
CA LYS A 141 9.08 -14.22 2.49
C LYS A 141 9.62 -15.65 2.45
N GLY A 142 9.28 -16.45 3.46
CA GLY A 142 9.62 -17.86 3.55
C GLY A 142 10.88 -18.16 4.38
N GLU A 143 11.18 -19.45 4.50
CA GLU A 143 12.11 -20.03 5.49
C GLU A 143 13.50 -19.38 5.51
N SER A 144 13.99 -18.89 4.37
CA SER A 144 15.31 -18.26 4.28
C SER A 144 15.33 -16.79 4.69
N ALA A 145 14.20 -16.07 4.61
CA ALA A 145 14.13 -14.64 4.90
C ALA A 145 13.59 -14.35 6.30
N GLU A 146 12.68 -15.19 6.80
CA GLU A 146 11.99 -15.01 8.08
C GLU A 146 12.94 -14.86 9.28
N PRO A 147 13.97 -15.71 9.47
CA PRO A 147 14.89 -15.55 10.60
C PRO A 147 15.63 -14.21 10.60
N PHE A 148 15.97 -13.68 9.41
CA PHE A 148 16.62 -12.38 9.29
C PHE A 148 15.66 -11.24 9.59
N LEU A 149 14.42 -11.31 9.08
CA LEU A 149 13.40 -10.29 9.35
C LEU A 149 13.05 -10.25 10.84
N CYS A 150 12.84 -11.41 11.48
CA CYS A 150 12.66 -11.53 12.92
C CYS A 150 13.83 -10.89 13.68
N THR A 151 15.07 -11.25 13.32
CA THR A 151 16.27 -10.69 13.95
C THR A 151 16.36 -9.18 13.81
N ILE A 152 16.07 -8.63 12.61
CA ILE A 152 16.07 -7.19 12.37
C ILE A 152 15.03 -6.52 13.26
N ILE A 153 13.78 -6.99 13.25
CA ILE A 153 12.67 -6.40 13.99
C ILE A 153 12.95 -6.45 15.49
N LEU A 154 13.28 -7.62 16.04
CA LEU A 154 13.54 -7.81 17.48
C LEU A 154 14.65 -6.88 17.97
N ARG A 155 15.70 -6.64 17.16
CA ARG A 155 16.78 -5.71 17.51
C ARG A 155 16.38 -4.23 17.51
N ARG A 156 15.17 -3.90 17.02
CA ARG A 156 14.61 -2.53 17.07
C ARG A 156 13.62 -2.36 18.22
N LEU A 157 13.11 -3.45 18.80
CA LEU A 157 12.09 -3.36 19.84
C LEU A 157 12.68 -2.89 21.18
N PRO A 158 11.93 -2.11 21.98
CA PRO A 158 12.29 -1.77 23.34
C PRO A 158 12.44 -3.00 24.26
N GLU A 159 13.24 -2.87 25.31
CA GLU A 159 13.58 -3.98 26.21
C GLU A 159 12.36 -4.55 26.95
N ASP A 160 11.43 -3.69 27.38
CA ASP A 160 10.18 -4.08 28.02
C ASP A 160 9.29 -4.89 27.07
N MET A 161 9.16 -4.47 25.81
CA MET A 161 8.45 -5.24 24.78
C MET A 161 9.11 -6.60 24.53
N LEU A 162 10.44 -6.64 24.45
CA LEU A 162 11.20 -7.89 24.30
C LEU A 162 11.00 -8.85 25.48
N ARG A 163 10.90 -8.33 26.71
CA ARG A 163 10.60 -9.12 27.91
C ARG A 163 9.18 -9.69 27.93
N VAL A 164 8.23 -9.04 27.27
CA VAL A 164 6.86 -9.57 27.11
C VAL A 164 6.86 -10.64 26.02
N TRP A 165 7.46 -10.35 24.86
CA TRP A 165 7.64 -11.30 23.76
C TRP A 165 8.27 -12.61 24.21
N SER A 166 9.37 -12.54 24.99
CA SER A 166 10.13 -13.71 25.44
C SER A 166 9.33 -14.70 26.29
N ARG A 167 8.17 -14.30 26.84
CA ARG A 167 7.32 -15.18 27.64
C ARG A 167 6.56 -16.21 26.80
N GLY A 168 6.31 -15.92 25.53
CA GLY A 168 5.54 -16.77 24.62
C GLY A 168 6.30 -17.25 23.39
N ALA A 169 7.54 -16.78 23.21
CA ALA A 169 8.32 -16.99 21.99
C ALA A 169 9.06 -18.33 21.91
N ALA A 170 9.02 -19.17 22.95
CA ALA A 170 9.69 -20.48 22.93
C ALA A 170 9.25 -21.31 21.71
N ASP A 171 10.22 -21.81 20.95
CA ASP A 171 10.07 -22.55 19.69
C ASP A 171 9.44 -21.76 18.53
N LYS A 172 9.30 -20.43 18.69
CA LYS A 172 8.70 -19.49 17.72
C LYS A 172 9.55 -18.24 17.54
N GLU A 173 10.81 -18.26 17.97
CA GLU A 173 11.69 -17.09 18.00
C GLU A 173 11.93 -16.50 16.60
N CYS A 174 11.87 -17.35 15.57
CA CYS A 174 12.02 -16.99 14.17
C CYS A 174 10.71 -17.07 13.37
N ASP A 175 9.56 -17.29 14.03
CA ASP A 175 8.26 -17.28 13.36
C ASP A 175 7.81 -15.83 13.14
N LEU A 176 8.01 -15.34 11.91
CA LEU A 176 7.66 -13.97 11.55
C LEU A 176 6.17 -13.70 11.70
N LYS A 177 5.31 -14.68 11.39
CA LYS A 177 3.87 -14.54 11.53
C LYS A 177 3.49 -14.35 12.99
N TYR A 178 4.07 -15.15 13.89
CA TYR A 178 3.86 -15.03 15.33
C TYR A 178 4.35 -13.67 15.86
N LEU A 179 5.51 -13.19 15.39
CA LEU A 179 6.03 -11.86 15.76
C LEU A 179 5.11 -10.72 15.31
N MET A 180 4.59 -10.81 14.09
CA MET A 180 3.67 -9.81 13.54
C MET A 180 2.33 -9.81 14.28
N GLU A 181 1.83 -10.97 14.71
CA GLU A 181 0.64 -11.08 15.56
C GLU A 181 0.87 -10.45 16.94
N PHE A 182 2.01 -10.72 17.57
CA PHE A 182 2.42 -10.10 18.82
C PHE A 182 2.44 -8.57 18.73
N LEU A 183 3.06 -8.00 17.69
CA LEU A 183 3.12 -6.56 17.47
C LEU A 183 1.73 -5.94 17.27
N ASN A 184 0.83 -6.61 16.55
CA ASN A 184 -0.57 -6.15 16.43
C ASN A 184 -1.31 -6.17 17.77
N ASN A 185 -1.06 -7.18 18.61
CA ASN A 185 -1.65 -7.25 19.95
C ASN A 185 -1.11 -6.16 20.87
N GLU A 186 0.16 -5.78 20.73
CA GLU A 186 0.75 -4.67 21.47
C GLU A 186 0.08 -3.34 21.11
N ILE A 187 -0.22 -3.07 19.84
CA ILE A 187 -1.00 -1.88 19.44
C ILE A 187 -2.35 -1.83 20.19
N ARG A 188 -3.10 -2.94 20.18
CA ARG A 188 -4.40 -3.03 20.85
C ARG A 188 -4.29 -2.84 22.36
N ALA A 189 -3.24 -3.38 22.97
CA ALA A 189 -2.98 -3.24 24.40
C ALA A 189 -2.73 -1.77 24.78
N GLN A 190 -1.93 -1.06 23.97
CA GLN A 190 -1.65 0.36 24.18
C GLN A 190 -2.89 1.25 24.00
N GLU A 191 -3.69 0.99 22.96
CA GLU A 191 -4.96 1.70 22.75
C GLU A 191 -5.93 1.48 23.92
N THR A 192 -6.02 0.24 24.42
CA THR A 192 -6.86 -0.10 25.57
C THR A 192 -6.36 0.57 26.85
N PHE A 193 -5.04 0.63 27.07
CA PHE A 193 -4.45 1.30 28.22
C PHE A 193 -4.75 2.80 28.24
N GLU A 194 -4.66 3.47 27.09
CA GLU A 194 -5.02 4.89 26.96
C GLU A 194 -6.53 5.15 27.17
N LEU A 195 -7.39 4.19 26.84
CA LEU A 195 -8.81 4.26 27.23
C LEU A 195 -8.98 4.16 28.74
N PHE A 196 -8.30 3.22 29.41
CA PHE A 196 -8.40 3.05 30.87
C PHE A 196 -7.87 4.24 31.67
N LYS A 197 -6.87 4.97 31.17
CA LYS A 197 -6.41 6.23 31.79
C LYS A 197 -7.46 7.34 31.84
N LYS A 198 -8.48 7.27 30.98
CA LYS A 198 -9.53 8.29 30.85
C LYS A 198 -10.78 7.96 31.68
N LEU A 199 -10.83 6.76 32.28
CA LEU A 199 -11.86 6.33 33.20
C LEU A 199 -11.52 6.78 34.63
#